data_AF-A0A0M6Y0K5-F1
#
_entry.id   AF-A0A0M6Y0K5-F1
#
_cell.length_a   1.000
_cell.length_b   1.000
_cell.length_c   1.000
_cell.angle_alpha   90.00
_cell.angle_beta   90.00
_cell.angle_gamma   90.00
#
_symmetry.space_group_name_H-M   'P 1'
#
loop_
_entity.id
_entity.type
_entity.pdbx_description
1 polymer ?
#
loop_
_entity_poly.entity_id
_entity_poly.type
_entity_poly.pdbx_seq_one_letter_code
_entity_poly.pdbx_strand_id
1 'polypeptide(L)'
;MIQLASVFAKPLLGKLGVSDEARERFVALQKAVTGETGTAWIPLSRPSATLDFSTHRQMASDIHNTGEIGPEKEPVTWKEFVWTSDQTIKDCVLHKISWRFYENGLICLEVCGSKDAVGLDGSDLIGHRLELRDDTGFLIGIWAAAFLIVKDTERRSFQTSTEDDHKLLKLHFGKLAEQQTGIAFRI
;
A
#
# COMPACT_ATOMS: atom_id res chain seq x y z
N MET A 1 23.03 14.28 8.35
CA MET A 1 23.24 15.74 8.52
C MET A 1 23.74 16.25 7.17
N ILE A 2 22.89 16.82 6.30
CA ILE A 2 22.53 18.24 6.15
C ILE A 2 21.21 18.21 5.33
N GLN A 3 20.03 18.43 5.92
CA GLN A 3 19.34 19.72 6.16
C GLN A 3 19.19 20.65 4.94
N LEU A 4 17.94 21.10 4.72
CA LEU A 4 17.44 22.10 3.76
C LEU A 4 17.33 21.70 2.27
N ALA A 5 16.15 21.18 1.88
CA ALA A 5 15.50 21.53 0.60
C ALA A 5 14.00 21.18 0.53
N SER A 6 13.40 20.67 1.62
CA SER A 6 12.00 20.22 1.66
C SER A 6 10.93 21.32 1.51
N VAL A 7 11.25 22.56 1.11
CA VAL A 7 10.26 23.66 1.20
C VAL A 7 10.15 24.60 -0.02
N PHE A 8 11.02 24.59 -1.04
CA PHE A 8 10.96 25.67 -2.08
C PHE A 8 10.98 25.29 -3.57
N ALA A 9 10.90 24.02 -3.97
CA ALA A 9 11.06 23.67 -5.39
C ALA A 9 9.78 23.77 -6.25
N LYS A 10 8.60 24.02 -5.68
CA LYS A 10 7.37 24.15 -6.51
C LYS A 10 7.24 25.46 -7.30
N PRO A 11 7.83 26.62 -6.94
CA PRO A 11 7.69 27.83 -7.76
C PRO A 11 8.91 28.28 -8.60
N LEU A 12 10.14 27.75 -8.41
CA LEU A 12 11.36 28.43 -8.90
C LEU A 12 12.10 27.83 -10.11
N LEU A 13 11.85 26.58 -10.52
CA LEU A 13 12.54 25.96 -11.67
C LEU A 13 12.02 26.42 -13.05
N GLY A 14 11.00 27.27 -13.09
CA GLY A 14 10.54 27.92 -14.32
C GLY A 14 11.45 29.06 -14.82
N LYS A 15 12.49 29.46 -14.08
CA LYS A 15 13.23 30.72 -14.36
C LYS A 15 14.75 30.62 -14.61
N LEU A 16 15.39 29.43 -14.60
CA LEU A 16 16.86 29.34 -14.58
C LEU A 16 17.53 28.54 -15.73
N GLY A 17 16.86 28.31 -16.86
CA GLY A 17 17.54 27.88 -18.10
C GLY A 17 18.42 26.62 -17.95
N VAL A 18 17.95 25.65 -17.16
CA VAL A 18 18.63 24.36 -16.96
C VAL A 18 18.42 23.50 -18.21
N SER A 19 19.48 22.89 -18.75
CA SER A 19 19.37 22.01 -19.91
C SER A 19 18.55 20.75 -19.58
N ASP A 20 17.81 20.25 -20.56
CA ASP A 20 16.88 19.13 -20.38
C ASP A 20 17.57 17.85 -19.86
N GLU A 21 18.82 17.62 -20.28
CA GLU A 21 19.64 16.49 -19.82
C GLU A 21 19.94 16.53 -18.30
N ALA A 22 20.13 17.73 -17.74
CA ALA A 22 20.36 17.90 -16.31
C ALA A 22 19.06 17.73 -15.50
N ARG A 23 17.91 18.07 -16.10
CA ARG A 23 16.58 17.84 -15.51
C ARG A 23 16.21 16.37 -15.48
N GLU A 24 16.49 15.63 -16.56
CA GLU A 24 16.26 14.19 -16.61
C GLU A 24 17.14 13.43 -15.62
N ARG A 25 18.42 13.79 -15.50
CA ARG A 25 19.31 13.20 -14.49
C ARG A 25 18.86 13.51 -13.07
N PHE A 26 18.34 14.72 -12.81
CA PHE A 26 17.80 15.10 -11.50
C PHE A 26 16.52 14.31 -11.15
N VAL A 27 15.61 14.09 -12.11
CA VAL A 27 14.41 13.25 -11.92
C VAL A 27 14.78 11.77 -11.72
N ALA A 28 15.76 11.26 -12.45
CA ALA A 28 16.27 9.89 -12.28
C ALA A 28 16.93 9.69 -10.91
N LEU A 29 17.67 10.69 -10.42
CA LEU A 29 18.30 10.66 -9.10
C LEU A 29 17.26 10.76 -7.98
N GLN A 30 16.23 11.59 -8.16
CA GLN A 30 15.14 11.71 -7.19
C GLN A 30 14.34 10.41 -7.07
N LYS A 31 14.01 9.74 -8.20
CA LYS A 31 13.41 8.39 -8.23
C LYS A 31 14.25 7.32 -7.52
N ALA A 32 15.58 7.42 -7.60
CA ALA A 32 16.48 6.43 -7.01
C ALA A 32 16.74 6.68 -5.52
N VAL A 33 16.68 7.94 -5.05
CA VAL A 33 17.13 8.35 -3.71
C VAL A 33 15.98 8.52 -2.70
N THR A 34 14.76 8.87 -3.13
CA THR A 34 13.69 9.22 -2.19
C THR A 34 12.87 8.04 -1.68
N GLY A 35 12.90 6.85 -2.29
CA GLY A 35 12.02 5.76 -1.86
C GLY A 35 10.57 6.26 -1.68
N GLU A 36 10.10 7.06 -2.63
CA GLU A 36 8.80 7.72 -2.52
C GLU A 36 7.70 6.74 -2.94
N THR A 37 7.03 6.19 -1.93
CA THR A 37 5.68 5.63 -1.97
C THR A 37 4.80 6.43 -2.94
N GLY A 38 4.67 5.91 -4.16
CA GLY A 38 3.86 6.56 -5.18
C GLY A 38 2.38 6.49 -4.78
N THR A 39 1.73 7.65 -4.65
CA THR A 39 0.28 7.82 -4.76
C THR A 39 -0.64 7.27 -3.65
N ALA A 40 -0.15 6.94 -2.45
CA ALA A 40 -1.05 6.60 -1.34
C ALA A 40 -1.84 7.84 -0.87
N TRP A 41 -3.18 7.79 -0.92
CA TRP A 41 -4.08 8.90 -0.56
C TRP A 41 -4.82 8.68 0.74
N ILE A 42 -5.22 7.44 1.02
CA ILE A 42 -5.60 7.03 2.38
C ILE A 42 -4.37 6.35 2.98
N PRO A 43 -3.74 6.96 4.01
CA PRO A 43 -2.60 6.33 4.66
C PRO A 43 -3.04 4.98 5.21
N LEU A 44 -2.13 4.02 5.16
CA LEU A 44 -2.37 2.72 5.77
C LEU A 44 -2.72 2.93 7.25
N SER A 45 -3.98 2.70 7.59
CA SER A 45 -4.51 3.08 8.89
C SER A 45 -5.68 2.18 9.27
N ARG A 46 -6.00 2.22 10.57
CA ARG A 46 -7.24 1.67 11.11
C ARG A 46 -8.33 2.72 10.90
N PRO A 47 -9.30 2.51 10.00
CA PRO A 47 -10.32 3.52 9.75
C PRO A 47 -11.13 3.77 11.03
N SER A 48 -11.09 4.99 11.54
CA SER A 48 -11.85 5.44 12.73
C SER A 48 -13.27 5.91 12.38
N ALA A 49 -13.56 6.09 11.08
CA ALA A 49 -14.86 6.42 10.53
C ALA A 49 -15.23 5.41 9.44
N THR A 50 -16.54 5.16 9.28
CA THR A 50 -17.06 4.36 8.17
C THR A 50 -16.72 5.05 6.86
N LEU A 51 -15.97 4.36 6.00
CA LEU A 51 -15.71 4.80 4.63
C LEU A 51 -16.88 4.33 3.75
N ASP A 52 -17.54 5.25 3.06
CA ASP A 52 -18.58 4.91 2.08
C ASP A 52 -17.93 4.38 0.80
N PHE A 53 -18.20 3.11 0.46
CA PHE A 53 -17.59 2.44 -0.69
C PHE A 53 -18.63 2.11 -1.76
N SER A 54 -18.34 2.41 -3.03
CA SER A 54 -19.30 2.23 -4.13
C SER A 54 -19.35 0.79 -4.70
N THR A 55 -18.36 -0.04 -4.39
CA THR A 55 -18.24 -1.46 -4.81
C THR A 55 -17.28 -2.21 -3.89
N HIS A 56 -17.63 -3.42 -3.46
CA HIS A 56 -16.83 -4.24 -2.55
C HIS A 56 -16.76 -5.67 -3.08
N ARG A 57 -15.58 -6.12 -3.49
CA ARG A 57 -15.32 -7.54 -3.77
C ARG A 57 -14.56 -8.12 -2.60
N GLN A 58 -15.20 -9.03 -1.88
CA GLN A 58 -14.63 -9.71 -0.73
C GLN A 58 -14.05 -11.07 -1.16
N MET A 59 -12.78 -11.32 -0.83
CA MET A 59 -12.08 -12.55 -1.19
C MET A 59 -11.11 -12.97 -0.09
N ALA A 60 -10.88 -14.27 0.07
CA ALA A 60 -9.81 -14.79 0.92
C ALA A 60 -8.46 -14.67 0.21
N SER A 61 -7.37 -14.47 0.97
CA SER A 61 -6.01 -14.57 0.46
C SER A 61 -5.73 -15.99 -0.03
N ASP A 62 -5.00 -16.12 -1.13
CA ASP A 62 -4.68 -17.40 -1.77
C ASP A 62 -3.22 -17.85 -1.54
N ILE A 63 -2.36 -16.95 -1.07
CA ILE A 63 -0.98 -17.29 -0.67
C ILE A 63 -0.70 -16.75 0.74
N HIS A 64 -0.02 -17.57 1.53
CA HIS A 64 0.51 -17.22 2.85
C HIS A 64 2.02 -17.50 2.89
N ASN A 65 2.81 -16.47 3.23
CA ASN A 65 4.25 -16.62 3.43
C ASN A 65 4.63 -16.18 4.84
N THR A 66 5.68 -16.79 5.39
CA THR A 66 6.28 -16.40 6.67
C THR A 66 7.80 -16.38 6.53
N GLY A 67 8.46 -15.59 7.36
CA GLY A 67 9.92 -15.60 7.44
C GLY A 67 10.44 -14.72 8.55
N GLU A 68 11.76 -14.60 8.60
CA GLU A 68 12.49 -13.81 9.57
C GLU A 68 13.42 -12.85 8.83
N ILE A 69 13.63 -11.65 9.38
CA ILE A 69 14.60 -10.68 8.87
C ILE A 69 15.35 -10.01 10.02
N GLY A 70 16.64 -9.77 9.84
CA GLY A 70 17.47 -9.09 10.84
C GLY A 70 18.66 -9.93 11.30
N PRO A 71 19.41 -9.45 12.30
CA PRO A 71 20.55 -10.16 12.87
C PRO A 71 20.10 -11.44 13.59
N GLU A 72 20.93 -12.49 13.57
CA GLU A 72 20.61 -13.81 14.15
C GLU A 72 20.17 -13.79 15.62
N LYS A 73 20.59 -12.78 16.39
CA LYS A 73 20.29 -12.69 17.82
C LYS A 73 18.90 -12.15 18.13
N GLU A 74 18.34 -11.33 17.24
CA GLU A 74 17.04 -10.69 17.42
C GLU A 74 16.36 -10.56 16.04
N PRO A 75 15.98 -11.69 15.41
CA PRO A 75 15.25 -11.66 14.16
C PRO A 75 13.85 -11.09 14.38
N VAL A 76 13.35 -10.37 13.38
CA VAL A 76 11.95 -9.93 13.32
C VAL A 76 11.19 -10.89 12.43
N THR A 77 10.20 -11.57 13.01
CA THR A 77 9.29 -12.44 12.26
C THR A 77 8.34 -11.59 11.41
N TRP A 78 8.03 -12.04 10.21
CA TRP A 78 7.02 -11.44 9.34
C TRP A 78 6.08 -12.49 8.76
N LYS A 79 4.83 -12.08 8.53
CA LYS A 79 3.78 -12.87 7.88
C LYS A 79 3.18 -12.07 6.74
N GLU A 80 2.99 -12.71 5.59
CA GLU A 80 2.45 -12.11 4.38
C GLU A 80 1.20 -12.85 3.89
N PHE A 81 0.23 -12.08 3.42
CA PHE A 81 -1.02 -12.54 2.84
C PHE A 81 -1.18 -11.93 1.46
N VAL A 82 -1.35 -12.76 0.43
CA VAL A 82 -1.45 -12.32 -0.96
C VAL A 82 -2.78 -12.74 -1.56
N TRP A 83 -3.32 -11.88 -2.40
CA TRP A 83 -4.42 -12.16 -3.32
C TRP A 83 -3.85 -12.08 -4.73
N THR A 84 -3.88 -13.17 -5.48
CA THR A 84 -3.37 -13.23 -6.86
C THR A 84 -4.46 -13.21 -7.93
N SER A 85 -5.72 -13.45 -7.53
CA SER A 85 -6.87 -13.37 -8.42
C SER A 85 -7.24 -11.92 -8.74
N ASP A 86 -7.52 -11.62 -10.01
CA ASP A 86 -7.97 -10.30 -10.46
C ASP A 86 -9.26 -9.86 -9.75
N GLN A 87 -9.20 -8.67 -9.12
CA GLN A 87 -10.33 -8.01 -8.49
C GLN A 87 -10.70 -6.75 -9.28
N THR A 88 -11.69 -6.88 -10.17
CA THR A 88 -12.21 -5.76 -10.96
C THR A 88 -13.18 -4.89 -10.15
N ILE A 89 -12.92 -3.59 -10.14
CA ILE A 89 -13.75 -2.54 -9.56
C ILE A 89 -14.05 -1.52 -10.65
N LYS A 90 -15.23 -1.62 -11.27
CA LYS A 90 -15.64 -0.79 -12.41
C LYS A 90 -14.59 -0.83 -13.54
N ASP A 91 -13.87 0.27 -13.72
CA ASP A 91 -12.84 0.55 -14.74
C ASP A 91 -11.41 0.27 -14.24
N CYS A 92 -11.24 -0.26 -13.02
CA CYS A 92 -9.95 -0.60 -12.44
C CYS A 92 -9.85 -2.10 -12.15
N VAL A 93 -8.68 -2.69 -12.32
CA VAL A 93 -8.39 -4.08 -11.95
C VAL A 93 -7.22 -4.11 -10.97
N LEU A 94 -7.43 -4.73 -9.81
CA LEU A 94 -6.34 -5.07 -8.89
C LEU A 94 -5.88 -6.51 -9.18
N HIS A 95 -4.70 -6.63 -9.78
CA HIS A 95 -4.13 -7.90 -10.22
C HIS A 95 -3.38 -8.66 -9.13
N LYS A 96 -2.93 -7.93 -8.10
CA LYS A 96 -2.26 -8.50 -6.94
C LYS A 96 -2.45 -7.56 -5.77
N ILE A 97 -2.74 -8.10 -4.60
CA ILE A 97 -2.63 -7.37 -3.33
C ILE A 97 -1.72 -8.19 -2.41
N SER A 98 -0.72 -7.58 -1.79
CA SER A 98 0.11 -8.21 -0.75
C SER A 98 0.12 -7.37 0.52
N TRP A 99 -0.30 -7.97 1.63
CA TRP A 99 -0.18 -7.41 2.96
C TRP A 99 0.90 -8.14 3.72
N ARG A 100 1.87 -7.41 4.28
CA ARG A 100 2.92 -7.98 5.12
C ARG A 100 2.94 -7.31 6.48
N PHE A 101 2.87 -8.13 7.51
CA PHE A 101 2.92 -7.72 8.91
C PHE A 101 4.21 -8.22 9.53
N TYR A 102 4.88 -7.35 10.26
CA TYR A 102 6.07 -7.66 11.03
C TYR A 102 5.72 -7.67 12.52
N GLU A 103 6.36 -8.56 13.28
CA GLU A 103 6.14 -8.72 14.72
C GLU A 103 6.41 -7.42 15.50
N ASN A 104 7.33 -6.58 15.00
CA ASN A 104 7.68 -5.30 15.58
C ASN A 104 6.65 -4.17 15.32
N GLY A 105 5.57 -4.44 14.56
CA GLY A 105 4.51 -3.48 14.28
C GLY A 105 4.65 -2.74 12.94
N LEU A 106 5.68 -3.03 12.14
CA LEU A 106 5.73 -2.57 10.75
C LEU A 106 4.66 -3.30 9.92
N ILE A 107 3.96 -2.57 9.07
CA ILE A 107 2.98 -3.11 8.13
C ILE A 107 3.27 -2.53 6.76
N CYS A 108 3.32 -3.39 5.74
CA CYS A 108 3.51 -3.02 4.35
C CYS A 108 2.34 -3.49 3.51
N LEU A 109 1.93 -2.66 2.55
CA LEU A 109 0.95 -3.00 1.52
C LEU A 109 1.57 -2.76 0.14
N GLU A 110 1.40 -3.74 -0.73
CA GLU A 110 1.58 -3.62 -2.18
C GLU A 110 0.25 -3.90 -2.89
N VAL A 111 -0.13 -3.04 -3.82
CA VAL A 111 -1.24 -3.25 -4.75
C VAL A 111 -0.72 -3.12 -6.17
N CYS A 112 -0.90 -4.15 -6.99
CA CYS A 112 -0.66 -4.10 -8.41
C CYS A 112 -1.98 -3.82 -9.12
N GLY A 113 -2.14 -2.64 -9.71
CA GLY A 113 -3.39 -2.20 -10.32
C GLY A 113 -3.22 -1.68 -11.75
N SER A 114 -4.31 -1.71 -12.51
CA SER A 114 -4.46 -1.05 -13.81
C SER A 114 -5.81 -0.32 -13.88
N LYS A 115 -5.94 0.69 -14.75
CA LYS A 115 -7.19 1.45 -14.96
C LYS A 115 -7.37 1.82 -16.42
N ASP A 116 -8.56 1.56 -16.94
CA ASP A 116 -8.91 1.77 -18.34
C ASP A 116 -8.92 3.25 -18.75
N ALA A 117 -8.67 3.50 -20.05
CA ALA A 117 -8.70 4.82 -20.70
C ALA A 117 -10.06 5.52 -20.65
N VAL A 118 -11.13 4.71 -20.68
CA VAL A 118 -12.52 5.15 -20.79
C VAL A 118 -13.12 5.48 -19.42
N GLY A 119 -12.37 5.20 -18.35
CA GLY A 119 -12.73 5.54 -16.98
C GLY A 119 -12.85 7.06 -16.78
N LEU A 120 -13.80 7.48 -15.94
CA LEU A 120 -13.98 8.90 -15.61
C LEU A 120 -12.68 9.49 -15.03
N ASP A 121 -12.36 10.72 -15.45
CA ASP A 121 -11.17 11.51 -15.03
C ASP A 121 -11.21 11.97 -13.55
N GLY A 122 -12.11 11.39 -12.75
CA GLY A 122 -12.21 11.65 -11.33
C GLY A 122 -11.04 11.02 -10.57
N SER A 123 -10.59 11.71 -9.53
CA SER A 123 -9.59 11.23 -8.58
C SER A 123 -10.12 10.06 -7.74
N ASP A 124 -10.45 8.94 -8.37
CA ASP A 124 -10.93 7.76 -7.67
C ASP A 124 -9.83 7.20 -6.79
N LEU A 125 -10.17 6.93 -5.53
CA LEU A 125 -9.27 6.25 -4.64
C LEU A 125 -9.60 4.77 -4.69
N ILE A 126 -8.67 3.99 -5.22
CA ILE A 126 -8.78 2.54 -5.29
C ILE A 126 -7.94 1.95 -4.18
N GLY A 127 -8.54 1.09 -3.38
CA GLY A 127 -7.89 0.56 -2.20
C GLY A 127 -8.23 -0.88 -1.89
N HIS A 128 -7.61 -1.35 -0.83
CA HIS A 128 -7.87 -2.65 -0.27
C HIS A 128 -8.00 -2.53 1.26
N ARG A 129 -8.98 -3.23 1.81
CA ARG A 129 -9.20 -3.40 3.25
C ARG A 129 -8.91 -4.83 3.63
N LEU A 130 -8.25 -5.05 4.76
CA LEU A 130 -7.98 -6.37 5.33
C LEU A 130 -8.66 -6.50 6.68
N GLU A 131 -9.38 -7.60 6.88
CA GLU A 131 -9.77 -8.08 8.21
C GLU A 131 -8.74 -9.10 8.67
N LEU A 132 -7.94 -8.73 9.67
CA LEU A 132 -6.92 -9.62 10.22
C LEU A 132 -7.51 -10.41 11.39
N ARG A 133 -7.43 -11.73 11.31
CA ARG A 133 -7.96 -12.67 12.28
C ARG A 133 -6.89 -13.65 12.76
N ASP A 134 -7.05 -14.14 13.97
CA ASP A 134 -6.29 -15.31 14.42
C ASP A 134 -6.92 -16.63 13.92
N ASP A 135 -6.21 -17.73 14.18
CA ASP A 135 -6.59 -19.10 13.84
C ASP A 135 -7.90 -19.59 14.49
N THR A 136 -8.42 -18.87 15.49
CA THR A 136 -9.74 -19.13 16.10
C THR A 136 -10.86 -18.37 15.39
N GLY A 137 -10.53 -17.47 14.48
CA GLY A 137 -11.46 -16.57 13.80
C GLY A 137 -11.71 -15.25 14.54
N PHE A 138 -11.03 -14.99 15.67
CA PHE A 138 -11.15 -13.74 16.41
C PHE A 138 -10.61 -12.57 15.60
N LEU A 139 -11.38 -11.49 15.48
CA LEU A 139 -11.00 -10.29 14.73
C LEU A 139 -10.03 -9.44 15.54
N ILE A 140 -8.78 -9.38 15.09
CA ILE A 140 -7.70 -8.61 15.71
C ILE A 140 -7.81 -7.13 15.36
N GLY A 141 -8.13 -6.85 14.09
CA GLY A 141 -8.25 -5.48 13.58
C GLY A 141 -8.56 -5.41 12.11
N ILE A 142 -8.81 -4.19 11.65
CA ILE A 142 -9.09 -3.86 10.25
C ILE A 142 -8.12 -2.77 9.82
N TRP A 143 -7.44 -2.99 8.70
CA TRP A 143 -6.56 -2.01 8.07
C TRP A 143 -7.04 -1.73 6.66
N ALA A 144 -6.87 -0.50 6.20
CA ALA A 144 -7.16 -0.11 4.83
C ALA A 144 -6.11 0.89 4.33
N ALA A 145 -5.87 0.84 3.03
CA ALA A 145 -5.15 1.88 2.31
C ALA A 145 -5.74 2.02 0.91
N ALA A 146 -5.63 3.22 0.35
CA ALA A 146 -6.11 3.53 -0.98
C ALA A 146 -5.12 4.42 -1.72
N PHE A 147 -5.05 4.23 -3.03
CA PHE A 147 -4.14 4.91 -3.93
C PHE A 147 -4.95 5.65 -4.99
N LEU A 148 -4.39 6.77 -5.45
CA LEU A 148 -4.90 7.41 -6.65
C LEU A 148 -4.36 6.69 -7.88
N ILE A 149 -5.25 5.95 -8.54
CA ILE A 149 -4.96 5.29 -9.80
C ILE A 149 -5.65 6.11 -10.91
N VAL A 150 -4.84 6.80 -11.71
CA VAL A 150 -5.32 7.65 -12.81
C VAL A 150 -5.69 6.81 -14.03
N LYS A 151 -6.51 7.34 -14.94
CA LYS A 151 -6.84 6.68 -16.21
C LYS A 151 -5.56 6.36 -17.01
N ASP A 152 -5.65 5.39 -17.91
CA ASP A 152 -4.53 4.91 -18.71
C ASP A 152 -3.35 4.39 -17.88
N THR A 153 -3.60 4.03 -16.62
CA THR A 153 -2.59 3.35 -15.81
C THR A 153 -2.53 1.90 -16.26
N GLU A 154 -1.49 1.54 -16.99
CA GLU A 154 -1.11 0.15 -17.19
C GLU A 154 -0.77 -0.53 -15.86
N ARG A 155 -0.63 -1.86 -15.87
CA ARG A 155 -0.30 -2.67 -14.69
C ARG A 155 0.93 -2.13 -13.95
N ARG A 156 0.70 -1.47 -12.82
CA ARG A 156 1.72 -0.80 -11.99
C ARG A 156 1.59 -1.21 -10.53
N SER A 157 2.73 -1.22 -9.84
CA SER A 157 2.79 -1.46 -8.39
C SER A 157 2.66 -0.14 -7.60
N PHE A 158 1.83 -0.17 -6.58
CA PHE A 158 1.55 0.89 -5.63
C PHE A 158 1.87 0.37 -4.23
N GLN A 159 2.69 1.10 -3.47
CA GLN A 159 3.23 0.59 -2.22
C GLN A 159 3.13 1.66 -1.12
N THR A 160 2.84 1.22 0.09
CA THR A 160 2.86 2.04 1.29
C THR A 160 3.26 1.19 2.50
N SER A 161 3.78 1.83 3.53
CA SER A 161 4.03 1.20 4.82
C SER A 161 3.61 2.13 5.96
N THR A 162 3.38 1.55 7.13
CA THR A 162 3.19 2.29 8.39
C THR A 162 3.72 1.46 9.55
N GLU A 163 4.01 2.12 10.65
CA GLU A 163 4.17 1.47 11.95
C GLU A 163 2.85 1.60 12.72
N ASP A 164 2.37 0.50 13.33
CA ASP A 164 1.17 0.48 14.19
C ASP A 164 1.44 -0.40 15.42
N ASP A 165 1.52 0.23 16.59
CA ASP A 165 1.72 -0.43 17.89
C ASP A 165 0.42 -1.03 18.43
N HIS A 166 -0.33 -1.74 17.58
CA HIS A 166 -1.62 -2.31 17.95
C HIS A 166 -1.41 -3.51 18.89
N LYS A 167 -1.76 -3.32 20.17
CA LYS A 167 -1.53 -4.31 21.24
C LYS A 167 -2.08 -5.70 20.94
N LEU A 168 -3.28 -5.79 20.34
CA LEU A 168 -3.88 -7.08 20.00
C LEU A 168 -3.12 -7.78 18.86
N LEU A 169 -2.62 -7.03 17.88
CA LEU A 169 -1.78 -7.62 16.83
C LEU A 169 -0.53 -8.25 17.45
N LYS A 170 0.18 -7.53 18.33
CA LYS A 170 1.36 -8.07 19.02
C LYS A 170 1.04 -9.33 19.82
N LEU A 171 -0.07 -9.34 20.55
CA LEU A 171 -0.49 -10.50 21.36
C LEU A 171 -0.86 -11.72 20.50
N HIS A 172 -1.44 -11.51 19.32
CA HIS A 172 -1.95 -12.57 18.45
C HIS A 172 -1.06 -12.86 17.24
N PHE A 173 0.10 -12.21 17.08
CA PHE A 173 0.95 -12.30 15.88
C PHE A 173 1.34 -13.74 15.53
N GLY A 174 1.74 -14.53 16.53
CA GLY A 174 2.06 -15.94 16.36
C GLY A 174 0.87 -16.79 15.89
N LYS A 175 -0.36 -16.35 16.19
CA LYS A 175 -1.63 -17.07 15.95
C LYS A 175 -2.41 -16.55 14.74
N LEU A 176 -1.86 -15.62 13.95
CA LEU A 176 -2.56 -15.14 12.75
C LEU A 176 -2.95 -16.33 11.85
N ALA A 177 -4.22 -16.37 11.43
CA ALA A 177 -4.72 -17.38 10.51
C ALA A 177 -3.96 -17.32 9.17
N GLU A 178 -3.79 -18.47 8.51
CA GLU A 178 -3.10 -18.56 7.22
C GLU A 178 -3.87 -17.86 6.09
N GLN A 179 -5.21 -17.80 6.20
CA GLN A 179 -6.07 -17.11 5.25
C GLN A 179 -6.75 -15.91 5.91
N GLN A 180 -6.72 -14.78 5.21
CA GLN A 180 -7.32 -13.55 5.66
C GLN A 180 -8.33 -13.03 4.66
N THR A 181 -9.29 -12.25 5.13
CA THR A 181 -10.35 -11.70 4.27
C THR A 181 -9.96 -10.30 3.80
N GLY A 182 -9.89 -10.13 2.48
CA GLY A 182 -9.60 -8.88 1.81
C GLY A 182 -10.84 -8.33 1.10
N ILE A 183 -10.94 -7.00 1.03
CA ILE A 183 -11.99 -6.29 0.31
C ILE A 183 -11.36 -5.21 -0.55
N ALA A 184 -11.41 -5.36 -1.86
CA ALA A 184 -11.06 -4.28 -2.77
C ALA A 184 -12.23 -3.27 -2.84
N PHE A 185 -11.90 -1.97 -2.85
CA PHE A 185 -12.90 -0.89 -2.85
C PHE A 185 -12.51 0.31 -3.72
N ARG A 186 -13.53 1.14 -4.03
CA ARG A 186 -13.40 2.46 -4.68
C ARG A 186 -14.20 3.52 -3.93
N ILE A 187 -13.57 4.66 -3.70
CA ILE A 187 -14.16 5.91 -3.20
C ILE A 187 -14.15 6.93 -4.34
#